data_AF-A0A0B8QED3-F1
#
_entry.id   AF-A0A0B8QED3-F1
#
_cell.length_a   1.000
_cell.length_b   1.000
_cell.length_c   1.000
_cell.angle_alpha   90.00
_cell.angle_beta   90.00
_cell.angle_gamma   90.00
#
_symmetry.space_group_name_H-M   'P 1'
#
loop_
_entity.id
_entity.type
_entity.pdbx_description
1 polymer ?
#
loop_
_entity_poly.entity_id
_entity_poly.type
_entity_poly.pdbx_seq_one_letter_code
_entity_poly.pdbx_strand_id
1 'polypeptide(L)' 'MTVRLYHDAKVAEVCASEKMKVIHARYDYPNSKMMQKDEKHQLNQFLGDWLTFCLKMGISREPLL' A
#
# COMPACT_ATOMS: atom_id res chain seq x y z
N MET A 1 -1.81 -2.52 8.31
CA MET A 1 -1.16 -2.31 7.00
C MET A 1 0.32 -2.06 7.22
N THR A 2 1.21 -2.71 6.48
CA THR A 2 2.66 -2.50 6.60
C THR A 2 3.18 -1.79 5.37
N VAL A 3 3.87 -0.68 5.57
CA VAL A 3 4.43 0.17 4.50
C VAL A 3 5.95 0.18 4.60
N ARG A 4 6.64 0.04 3.47
CA ARG A 4 8.09 0.20 3.36
C ARG A 4 8.41 1.51 2.63
N LEU A 5 9.31 2.31 3.19
CA LEU A 5 9.83 3.51 2.55
C LEU A 5 11.18 3.23 1.90
N TYR A 6 11.29 3.58 0.62
CA TYR A 6 12.52 3.59 -0.15
C TYR A 6 13.02 5.03 -0.25
N HIS A 7 14.15 5.31 0.40
CA HIS A 7 14.68 6.67 0.52
C HIS A 7 15.41 7.10 -0.76
N ASP A 8 16.10 6.16 -1.38
CA ASP A 8 16.79 6.28 -2.66
C ASP A 8 15.83 6.62 -3.81
N ALA A 9 14.70 5.90 -3.88
CA ALA A 9 13.68 6.11 -4.90
C ALA A 9 12.60 7.12 -4.48
N LYS A 10 12.64 7.64 -3.25
CA LYS A 10 11.62 8.54 -2.67
C LYS A 10 10.19 8.04 -2.83
N VAL A 11 9.98 6.74 -2.64
CA VAL A 11 8.68 6.07 -2.79
C VAL A 11 8.30 5.27 -1.55
N ALA A 12 7.00 5.08 -1.38
CA ALA A 12 6.45 4.19 -0.36
C ALA A 12 5.70 3.04 -1.05
N GLU A 13 5.80 1.85 -0.48
CA GLU A 13 5.16 0.64 -0.99
C GLU A 13 4.36 -0.04 0.11
N VAL A 14 3.13 -0.44 -0.19
CA VAL A 14 2.34 -1.29 0.71
C VAL A 14 2.81 -2.74 0.57
N CYS A 15 3.44 -3.28 1.60
CA CYS A 15 3.94 -4.66 1.60
C CYS A 15 2.88 -5.67 2.04
N ALA A 16 2.00 -5.27 2.96
CA ALA A 16 0.98 -6.14 3.53
C ALA A 16 -0.29 -5.36 3.92
N SER A 17 -1.44 -6.01 3.76
CA SER A 17 -2.76 -5.55 4.22
C SER A 17 -3.40 -6.62 5.11
N GLU A 18 -4.45 -6.32 5.86
CA GLU A 18 -5.04 -7.23 6.85
C GLU A 18 -5.37 -8.62 6.29
N LYS A 19 -5.81 -8.69 5.03
CA LYS A 19 -6.14 -9.94 4.35
C LYS A 19 -4.96 -10.61 3.64
N MET A 20 -3.82 -9.91 3.51
CA MET A 20 -2.68 -10.34 2.69
C MET A 20 -1.34 -10.02 3.35
N LYS A 21 -0.66 -11.07 3.81
CA LYS A 21 0.66 -10.97 4.45
C LYS A 21 1.76 -10.48 3.50
N VAL A 22 1.65 -10.80 2.21
CA VAL A 22 2.59 -10.38 1.17
C VAL A 22 1.82 -10.09 -0.10
N ILE A 23 2.04 -8.91 -0.68
CA ILE A 23 1.48 -8.51 -1.97
C ILE A 23 2.60 -8.57 -3.02
N HIS A 24 2.52 -9.55 -3.91
CA HIS A 24 3.50 -9.73 -4.98
C HIS A 24 3.17 -8.83 -6.18
N ALA A 25 4.22 -8.36 -6.88
CA ALA A 25 4.05 -7.58 -8.10
C ALA A 25 3.62 -8.46 -9.30
N ARG A 26 3.93 -9.76 -9.26
CA ARG A 26 3.54 -10.76 -10.25
C ARG A 26 3.26 -12.08 -9.55
N TYR A 27 2.29 -12.83 -10.07
CA TYR A 27 1.92 -14.15 -9.59
C TYR A 27 2.17 -15.18 -10.68
N ASP A 28 2.76 -16.32 -10.30
CA ASP A 28 2.93 -17.46 -11.20
C ASP A 28 1.57 -18.09 -11.53
N TYR A 29 1.47 -18.68 -12.73
CA TYR A 29 0.26 -19.36 -13.17
C TYR A 29 0.38 -20.88 -12.94
N PRO A 30 -0.66 -21.54 -12.39
CA PRO A 30 -2.00 -21.03 -12.09
C PRO A 30 -2.09 -20.20 -10.79
N ASN A 31 -2.70 -19.02 -10.90
CA ASN A 31 -2.93 -18.09 -9.79
C ASN A 31 -4.05 -18.62 -8.88
N SER A 32 -3.71 -19.53 -7.97
CA SER A 32 -4.63 -20.26 -7.10
C SER A 32 -5.46 -19.38 -6.17
N LYS A 33 -4.97 -18.17 -5.87
CA LYS A 33 -5.68 -17.18 -5.04
C LYS A 33 -6.54 -16.21 -5.86
N MET A 34 -6.54 -16.34 -7.20
CA MET A 34 -7.27 -15.48 -8.14
C MET A 34 -7.02 -13.98 -7.95
N MET A 35 -5.79 -13.64 -7.56
CA MET A 35 -5.34 -12.26 -7.35
C MET A 35 -5.41 -11.43 -8.64
N GLN A 36 -5.77 -10.15 -8.54
CA GLN A 36 -5.78 -9.25 -9.70
C GLN A 36 -4.35 -8.87 -10.10
N LYS A 37 -4.11 -8.72 -11.41
CA LYS A 37 -2.77 -8.47 -11.96
C LYS A 37 -2.18 -7.13 -11.49
N ASP A 38 -3.03 -6.16 -11.23
CA ASP A 38 -2.71 -4.77 -10.89
C ASP A 38 -2.98 -4.44 -9.41
N GLU A 39 -3.32 -5.42 -8.58
CA GLU A 39 -3.70 -5.23 -7.18
C GLU A 39 -2.64 -4.50 -6.37
N LYS A 40 -1.36 -4.79 -6.64
CA LYS A 40 -0.23 -4.07 -6.04
C LYS A 40 -0.25 -2.57 -6.35
N HIS A 41 -0.58 -2.23 -7.60
CA HIS A 41 -0.67 -0.84 -8.05
C HIS A 41 -1.86 -0.14 -7.39
N GLN A 42 -3.03 -0.79 -7.37
CA GLN A 42 -4.24 -0.25 -6.73
C GLN A 42 -4.02 0.05 -5.24
N LEU A 43 -3.33 -0.82 -4.49
CA LEU A 43 -3.01 -0.59 -3.09
C LEU A 43 -2.06 0.60 -2.88
N ASN A 44 -1.03 0.73 -3.72
CA ASN A 44 -0.11 1.86 -3.65
C ASN A 44 -0.81 3.18 -4.01
N GLN A 45 -1.70 3.16 -5.01
CA GLN A 45 -2.51 4.32 -5.38
C GLN A 45 -3.46 4.71 -4.24
N PHE A 46 -4.17 3.75 -3.66
CA PHE A 46 -5.06 3.96 -2.53
C PHE A 46 -4.35 4.62 -1.34
N LEU A 47 -3.13 4.16 -1.01
CA LEU A 47 -2.33 4.80 0.04
C LEU A 47 -2.04 6.28 -0.30
N GLY A 48 -1.67 6.59 -1.53
CA GLY A 48 -1.41 7.96 -1.98
C GLY A 48 -2.65 8.85 -1.88
N ASP A 49 -3.80 8.35 -2.32
CA ASP A 49 -5.07 9.07 -2.25
C ASP A 49 -5.50 9.31 -0.81
N TRP A 50 -5.34 8.31 0.06
CA TRP A 50 -5.68 8.44 1.48
C TRP A 50 -4.78 9.45 2.19
N LEU A 51 -3.46 9.39 1.99
CA LEU A 51 -2.54 10.38 2.56
C LEU A 51 -2.85 11.80 2.05
N THR A 52 -3.15 11.93 0.76
CA THR A 52 -3.56 13.21 0.16
C THR A 52 -4.84 13.73 0.80
N PHE A 53 -5.81 12.87 1.04
CA PHE A 53 -7.04 13.21 1.75
C PHE A 53 -6.75 13.68 3.18
N CYS A 54 -5.93 12.95 3.94
CA CYS A 54 -5.54 13.32 5.30
C CYS A 54 -4.81 14.68 5.36
N LEU A 55 -3.92 14.95 4.40
CA LEU A 55 -3.22 16.23 4.29
C LEU A 55 -4.18 17.40 4.00
N LYS A 56 -5.23 17.17 3.20
CA LYS A 56 -6.22 18.20 2.82
C LYS A 56 -7.26 18.46 3.92
N MET A 57 -7.75 17.41 4.56
CA MET A 57 -8.88 17.48 5.50
C MET A 57 -8.46 17.66 6.95
N GLY A 58 -7.16 17.70 7.22
CA GLY A 58 -6.60 17.93 8.55
C GLY A 58 -6.01 16.66 9.13
N ILE A 59 -4.74 16.77 9.52
CA ILE A 59 -4.00 15.75 10.25
C ILE A 59 -4.35 15.89 11.74
N SER A 60 -4.60 14.78 12.44
CA SER A 60 -4.65 14.84 13.90
C SER A 60 -3.31 15.38 14.41
N ARG A 61 -3.37 16.40 15.28
CA ARG A 61 -2.18 16.96 15.96
C ARG A 61 -1.74 16.12 17.15
N GLU A 62 -2.52 15.09 17.49
CA GLU A 62 -2.16 14.16 18.53
C GLU A 62 -0.94 13.35 18.09
N PRO A 63 0.16 13.38 18.86
CA PRO A 63 1.30 12.55 18.55
C PRO A 63 0.90 11.08 18.69
N LEU A 64 1.31 10.26 17.73
CA LEU A 64 1.17 8.81 17.81
C LEU A 64 2.12 8.31 18.92
N LEU A 65 1.54 7.86 20.03
CA LEU A 65 2.24 7.21 21.16
C LEU A 65 2.89 5.89 20.75
#